data_AF-A0A958XNJ7-F1
#
_entry.id   AF-A0A958XNJ7-F1
#
_cell.length_a   1.000
_cell.length_b   1.000
_cell.length_c   1.000
_cell.angle_alpha   90.00
_cell.angle_beta   90.00
_cell.angle_gamma   90.00
#
_symmetry.space_group_name_H-M   'P 1'
#
loop_
_entity.id
_entity.type
_entity.pdbx_description
1 polymer ?
#
loop_
_entity_poly.entity_id
_entity_poly.type
_entity_poly.pdbx_seq_one_letter_code
_entity_poly.pdbx_strand_id
1 'polypeptide(L)' 'MRASVLNVRSGPSVQHNIMGTVKKDDEVFLYEESDNWVRISLDERWVSKSYLTIE' A
#
# COMPACT_ATOMS: atom_id res chain seq x y z
N MET A 1 -20.35 6.98 3.48
CA MET A 1 -19.33 5.95 3.80
C MET A 1 -18.27 6.01 2.71
N ARG A 2 -17.14 6.70 2.93
CA ARG A 2 -15.97 6.53 2.07
C ARG A 2 -15.05 5.54 2.77
N ALA A 3 -15.23 4.26 2.49
CA ALA A 3 -14.28 3.25 2.90
C ALA A 3 -13.04 3.41 2.00
N SER A 4 -12.10 4.27 2.40
CA SER A 4 -10.83 4.44 1.68
C SER A 4 -9.90 3.28 2.04
N VAL A 5 -10.25 2.09 1.55
CA VAL A 5 -9.47 0.88 1.78
C VAL A 5 -8.36 0.82 0.74
N LEU A 6 -7.11 0.79 1.19
CA LEU A 6 -5.94 0.68 0.33
C LEU A 6 -5.61 -0.80 0.13
N ASN A 7 -5.63 -1.25 -1.12
CA ASN A 7 -5.27 -2.63 -1.44
C ASN A 7 -3.77 -2.84 -1.34
N VAL A 8 -3.37 -3.82 -0.54
CA VAL A 8 -1.99 -4.30 -0.43
C VAL A 8 -1.78 -5.38 -1.47
N ARG A 9 -0.76 -5.21 -2.31
CA ARG A 9 -0.38 -6.16 -3.35
C ARG A 9 0.94 -6.82 -3.03
N SER A 10 1.18 -7.98 -3.62
CA SER A 10 2.44 -8.73 -3.48
C SER A 10 3.59 -8.16 -4.33
N GLY A 11 3.42 -7.01 -4.97
CA GLY A 11 4.43 -6.44 -5.87
C GLY A 11 4.06 -5.02 -6.34
N PRO A 12 5.03 -4.25 -6.86
CA PRO A 12 4.85 -2.86 -7.30
C PRO A 12 4.16 -2.79 -8.68
N SER A 13 3.05 -3.52 -8.86
CA SER A 13 2.25 -3.47 -10.08
C SER A 13 0.79 -3.84 -9.82
N VAL A 14 -0.10 -3.24 -10.60
CA VAL A 14 -1.54 -3.54 -10.59
C VAL A 14 -1.86 -4.96 -11.04
N GLN A 15 -0.92 -5.63 -11.71
CA GLN A 15 -1.06 -7.01 -12.18
C GLN A 15 -0.82 -8.05 -11.06
N HIS A 16 -0.19 -7.67 -9.94
CA HIS A 16 0.03 -8.58 -8.82
C HIS A 16 -1.24 -8.77 -7.98
N ASN A 17 -1.33 -9.94 -7.36
CA ASN A 17 -2.46 -10.31 -6.50
C ASN A 17 -2.55 -9.38 -5.28
N ILE A 18 -3.79 -9.09 -4.90
CA ILE A 18 -4.10 -8.36 -3.67
C ILE A 18 -3.90 -9.34 -2.50
N MET A 19 -2.87 -9.11 -1.70
CA MET A 19 -2.56 -9.89 -0.50
C MET A 19 -3.42 -9.48 0.68
N GLY A 20 -3.97 -8.27 0.66
CA GLY A 20 -4.81 -7.78 1.74
C GLY A 20 -5.24 -6.35 1.52
N THR A 21 -5.75 -5.75 2.59
CA THR A 21 -6.21 -4.38 2.60
C THR A 21 -5.77 -3.68 3.86
N VAL A 22 -5.39 -2.41 3.71
CA VAL A 22 -5.09 -1.48 4.81
C VAL A 22 -6.25 -0.50 4.87
N LYS A 23 -6.74 -0.20 6.07
CA LYS A 23 -7.85 0.75 6.21
C LYS A 23 -7.33 2.18 6.20
N LYS A 24 -8.21 3.10 5.83
CA LYS A 24 -7.96 4.52 6.08
C LYS A 24 -7.70 4.71 7.57
N ASP A 25 -6.71 5.52 7.91
CA ASP A 25 -6.25 5.82 9.28
C ASP A 25 -5.40 4.72 9.94
N ASP A 26 -5.10 3.61 9.25
CA ASP A 26 -4.01 2.72 9.69
C ASP A 26 -2.66 3.37 9.39
N GLU A 27 -1.82 3.48 10.42
CA GLU A 27 -0.42 3.86 10.25
C GLU A 27 0.36 2.68 9.65
N VAL A 28 1.07 2.94 8.56
CA VAL A 28 1.95 1.96 7.90
C VAL A 28 3.37 2.47 7.86
N PHE A 29 4.32 1.58 8.11
CA PHE A 29 5.74 1.91 8.04
C PHE A 29 6.21 1.87 6.60
N LEU A 30 6.85 2.94 6.15
CA LEU A 30 7.44 3.00 4.82
C LEU A 30 8.84 2.38 4.85
N TYR A 31 9.01 1.24 4.20
CA TYR A 31 10.31 0.55 4.13
C TYR A 31 11.07 0.93 2.86
N GLU A 32 10.38 0.93 1.73
CA GLU A 32 10.97 1.17 0.42
C GLU A 32 9.94 1.84 -0.48
N GLU A 33 10.40 2.74 -1.34
CA GLU A 33 9.56 3.37 -2.36
C GLU A 33 10.09 2.98 -3.73
N SER A 34 9.18 2.59 -4.63
CA SER A 34 9.48 2.28 -6.03
C SER A 34 8.41 2.94 -6.90
N ASP A 35 8.78 4.03 -7.58
CA ASP A 35 7.91 4.83 -8.42
C ASP A 35 6.61 5.25 -7.71
N ASN A 36 5.47 4.68 -8.11
CA ASN A 36 4.15 4.95 -7.53
C ASN A 36 3.74 3.94 -6.46
N TRP A 37 4.65 3.09 -6.02
CA TRP A 37 4.43 2.05 -5.04
C TRP A 37 5.33 2.21 -3.83
N VAL A 38 4.79 1.84 -2.69
CA VAL A 38 5.46 1.90 -1.41
C VAL A 38 5.37 0.53 -0.76
N ARG A 39 6.51 0.00 -0.34
CA ARG A 39 6.60 -1.23 0.43
C ARG A 39 6.38 -0.91 1.91
N ILE A 40 5.34 -1.51 2.47
CA ILE A 40 4.91 -1.31 3.86
C ILE A 40 5.26 -2.47 4.81
N SER A 41 5.92 -3.51 4.30
CA SER A 41 6.35 -4.66 5.09
C SER A 41 7.53 -5.36 4.43
N LEU A 42 8.27 -6.14 5.21
CA LEU A 42 9.31 -7.05 4.71
C LEU A 42 8.74 -8.18 3.84
N ASP A 43 7.45 -8.51 3.98
CA ASP A 43 6.74 -9.55 3.21
C ASP A 43 6.35 -9.12 1.78
N GLU A 44 7.14 -8.26 1.13
CA GLU A 44 6.83 -7.75 -0.23
C GLU A 44 5.41 -7.17 -0.37
N ARG A 45 4.96 -6.45 0.67
CA ARG A 45 3.64 -5.82 0.69
C ARG A 45 3.73 -4.41 0.14
N TRP A 46 3.16 -4.20 -1.04
CA TRP A 46 3.18 -2.94 -1.75
C TRP A 46 1.81 -2.28 -1.75
N VAL A 47 1.79 -0.98 -1.53
CA VAL A 47 0.60 -0.12 -1.62
C VAL A 47 0.87 1.04 -2.55
N SER A 48 -0.19 1.60 -3.14
CA SER A 48 -0.02 2.72 -4.06
C SER A 48 0.17 4.03 -3.28
N LYS A 49 1.27 4.73 -3.59
CA LYS A 49 1.65 6.01 -2.98
C LYS A 49 0.56 7.07 -3.11
N SER A 50 -0.22 7.03 -4.19
CA SER A 50 -1.32 7.97 -4.45
C SER A 50 -2.42 7.95 -3.40
N TYR A 51 -2.48 6.91 -2.57
CA TYR A 51 -3.44 6.77 -1.47
C TYR A 51 -2.81 7.00 -0.10
N LEU A 52 -1.50 7.17 -0.02
CA LEU A 52 -0.80 7.54 1.20
C LEU A 52 -0.81 9.06 1.32
N THR A 53 -1.30 9.56 2.45
CA THR A 53 -1.18 10.98 2.80
C THR A 53 -0.05 11.08 3.79
N ILE A 54 1.03 11.74 3.40
CA ILE A 54 2.15 12.08 4.29
C ILE A 54 1.82 13.49 4.80
N GLU A 55 1.35 13.60 6.03
CA GLU A 55 1.18 14.89 6.73
C GLU A 55 2.45 15.26 7.52
#